data_AF-X5VK31-F1
#
_entry.id   AF-X5VK31-F1
#
_cell.length_a   1.000
_cell.length_b   1.000
_cell.length_c   1.000
_cell.angle_alpha   90.00
_cell.angle_beta   90.00
_cell.angle_gamma   90.00
#
_symmetry.space_group_name_H-M   'P 1'
#
loop_
_entity.id
_entity.type
_entity.pdbx_description
1 polymer ?
#
loop_
_entity_poly.entity_id
_entity_poly.type
_entity_poly.pdbx_seq_one_letter_code
_entity_poly.pdbx_strand_id
1 'polypeptide(L)'
;MAEPRLSVRSAKARDLAHRLAHRENRSIADIVERALESYEIREVGREPASTFYSRLTASSGADIDLEEIIRKSRKVHTGPEL
;
A
#
# COMPACT_ATOMS: atom_id res chain seq x y z
N MET A 1 -25.54 17.45 12.12
CA MET A 1 -24.17 17.87 11.76
C MET A 1 -23.86 17.18 10.43
N ALA A 2 -23.66 17.92 9.34
CA ALA A 2 -23.32 17.30 8.06
C ALA A 2 -21.85 16.87 8.10
N GLU A 3 -21.58 15.58 7.91
CA GLU A 3 -20.21 15.07 7.84
C GLU A 3 -19.45 15.76 6.69
N PRO A 4 -18.17 16.13 6.90
CA PRO A 4 -17.36 16.74 5.86
C PRO A 4 -17.22 15.78 4.67
N ARG A 5 -17.86 16.10 3.55
CA ARG A 5 -17.71 15.31 2.31
C ARG A 5 -16.37 15.63 1.66
N LEU A 6 -15.57 14.61 1.39
CA LEU A 6 -14.32 14.76 0.64
C LEU A 6 -14.63 15.28 -0.77
N SER A 7 -14.09 16.43 -1.13
CA SER A 7 -14.23 16.99 -2.49
C SER A 7 -13.02 16.62 -3.35
N VAL A 8 -13.25 15.75 -4.34
CA VAL A 8 -12.22 15.36 -5.31
C VAL A 8 -12.12 16.43 -6.40
N ARG A 9 -11.07 17.26 -6.35
CA ARG A 9 -10.83 18.34 -7.33
C ARG A 9 -10.29 17.83 -8.68
N SER A 10 -9.45 16.79 -8.64
CA SER A 10 -8.84 16.21 -9.83
C SER A 10 -9.89 15.48 -10.69
N ALA A 11 -9.98 15.83 -11.97
CA ALA A 11 -10.84 15.14 -12.93
C ALA A 11 -10.51 13.64 -13.03
N LYS A 12 -9.21 13.31 -13.10
CA LYS A 12 -8.73 11.92 -13.15
C LYS A 12 -9.16 11.10 -11.94
N ALA A 13 -9.08 11.68 -10.74
CA ALA A 13 -9.47 10.98 -9.51
C ALA A 13 -10.99 10.77 -9.44
N ARG A 14 -11.77 11.73 -9.94
CA ARG A 14 -13.23 11.62 -10.05
C ARG A 14 -13.62 10.49 -11.00
N ASP A 15 -13.04 10.45 -12.20
CA ASP A 15 -13.32 9.42 -13.19
C ASP A 15 -12.96 8.02 -12.69
N LEU A 16 -11.84 7.91 -11.96
CA LEU A 16 -11.44 6.65 -11.33
C LEU A 16 -12.45 6.20 -10.27
N ALA A 17 -12.88 7.10 -9.40
CA ALA A 17 -13.84 6.80 -8.35
C ALA A 17 -15.20 6.39 -8.94
N HIS A 18 -15.69 7.09 -9.98
CA HIS A 18 -16.91 6.69 -10.69
C HIS A 18 -16.80 5.30 -11.32
N ARG A 19 -15.68 5.00 -11.98
CA ARG A 19 -15.47 3.70 -12.64
C ARG A 19 -15.46 2.56 -11.63
N LEU A 20 -14.82 2.75 -10.48
CA LEU A 20 -14.75 1.76 -9.41
C LEU A 20 -16.11 1.56 -8.72
N ALA A 21 -16.80 2.66 -8.40
CA ALA A 21 -18.14 2.63 -7.82
C ALA A 21 -19.13 1.87 -8.71
N HIS A 22 -19.08 2.08 -10.03
CA HIS A 22 -19.93 1.37 -10.97
C HIS A 22 -19.61 -0.14 -11.04
N ARG A 23 -18.33 -0.51 -11.02
CA ARG A 23 -17.90 -1.92 -11.07
C ARG A 23 -18.27 -2.71 -9.82
N GLU A 24 -18.18 -2.08 -8.66
CA GLU A 24 -18.43 -2.74 -7.38
C GLU A 24 -19.87 -2.56 -6.89
N ASN A 25 -20.71 -1.83 -7.63
CA ASN A 25 -22.06 -1.46 -7.25
C ASN A 25 -22.14 -0.84 -5.84
N ARG A 26 -21.24 0.12 -5.58
CA ARG A 26 -21.05 0.80 -4.29
C ARG A 26 -21.13 2.32 -4.45
N SER A 27 -21.29 3.04 -3.35
CA SER A 27 -21.23 4.49 -3.38
C SER A 27 -19.79 4.97 -3.62
N ILE A 28 -19.65 6.16 -4.21
CA ILE A 28 -18.34 6.79 -4.41
C ILE A 28 -17.63 7.03 -3.09
N ALA A 29 -18.37 7.38 -2.03
CA ALA A 29 -17.82 7.59 -0.69
C ALA A 29 -17.19 6.29 -0.16
N ASP A 30 -17.93 5.18 -0.19
CA ASP A 30 -17.43 3.88 0.29
C ASP A 30 -16.16 3.43 -0.43
N ILE A 31 -16.09 3.66 -1.76
CA ILE A 31 -14.91 3.31 -2.55
C ILE A 31 -13.71 4.16 -2.14
N VAL A 32 -13.90 5.47 -1.97
CA VAL A 32 -12.82 6.39 -1.61
C VAL A 32 -12.31 6.09 -0.21
N GLU A 33 -13.19 5.88 0.76
CA GLU A 33 -12.82 5.52 2.13
C GLU A 33 -12.01 4.22 2.17
N ARG A 34 -12.51 3.15 1.53
CA ARG A 34 -11.79 1.87 1.45
C ARG A 34 -10.46 1.98 0.73
N ALA A 35 -10.38 2.80 -0.32
CA ALA A 35 -9.14 3.03 -1.04
C ALA A 35 -8.10 3.76 -0.17
N LEU A 36 -8.55 4.74 0.62
CA LEU A 36 -7.70 5.47 1.56
C LEU A 36 -7.24 4.58 2.72
N GLU A 37 -8.13 3.79 3.33
CA GLU A 37 -7.76 2.80 4.35
C GLU A 37 -6.75 1.78 3.79
N SER A 38 -7.00 1.29 2.58
CA SER A 38 -6.07 0.35 1.92
C SER A 38 -4.71 1.00 1.66
N TYR A 39 -4.68 2.28 1.28
CA TYR A 39 -3.44 3.03 1.12
C TYR A 39 -2.71 3.20 2.44
N GLU A 40 -3.42 3.56 3.51
CA GLU A 40 -2.86 3.70 4.85
C GLU A 40 -2.23 2.39 5.35
N ILE A 41 -2.94 1.27 5.22
CA ILE A 41 -2.41 -0.06 5.59
C ILE A 41 -1.17 -0.44 4.78
N ARG A 42 -1.14 -0.08 3.48
CA ARG A 42 -0.03 -0.42 2.59
C ARG A 42 1.20 0.45 2.82
N GLU A 43 1.00 1.76 2.97
CA GLU A 43 2.06 2.77 2.86
C GLU A 43 2.39 3.45 4.18
N VAL A 44 1.42 3.58 5.10
CA VAL A 44 1.57 4.39 6.33
C VAL A 44 1.77 3.52 7.58
N GLY A 45 1.19 2.31 7.59
CA GLY A 45 1.34 1.35 8.69
C GLY A 45 2.51 0.37 8.57
N ARG A 46 3.25 0.37 7.44
CA ARG A 46 4.36 -0.55 7.24
C ARG A 46 5.68 0.07 7.67
N GLU A 47 6.31 -0.55 8.66
CA GLU A 47 7.74 -0.38 8.92
C GLU A 47 8.51 -0.69 7.62
N PRO A 48 9.44 0.18 7.16
CA PRO A 48 10.30 -0.13 6.04
C PRO A 48 10.98 -1.48 6.27
N ALA A 49 11.08 -2.31 5.22
CA ALA A 49 11.66 -3.66 5.33
C ALA A 49 13.05 -3.65 5.99
N SER A 50 13.86 -2.65 5.64
CA SER A 50 15.18 -2.43 6.26
C SER A 50 15.10 -2.22 7.77
N THR A 51 14.14 -1.42 8.24
CA THR A 51 13.93 -1.13 9.67
C THR A 51 13.40 -2.37 10.39
N PHE A 52 12.48 -3.11 9.76
CA PHE A 52 11.97 -4.37 10.27
C PHE A 52 13.07 -5.42 10.46
N TYR A 53 13.89 -5.64 9.43
CA TYR A 53 14.98 -6.61 9.49
C TYR A 53 16.05 -6.19 10.50
N SER A 54 16.38 -4.90 10.56
CA SER A 54 17.32 -4.36 11.58
C SER A 54 16.80 -4.56 13.00
N ARG A 55 15.50 -4.34 13.23
CA ARG A 55 14.87 -4.59 14.53
C ARG A 55 14.86 -6.08 14.87
N LEU A 56 14.55 -6.93 13.88
CA LEU A 56 14.51 -8.38 14.06
C LEU A 56 15.89 -8.94 14.41
N THR A 57 16.96 -8.50 13.75
CA THR A 57 18.33 -8.95 14.02
C THR A 57 18.78 -8.50 15.40
N ALA A 58 18.50 -7.25 15.77
CA ALA A 58 18.74 -6.71 17.10
C ALA A 58 18.00 -7.49 18.20
N SER A 59 16.73 -7.90 17.98
CA SER A 59 15.96 -8.68 18.96
C SER A 59 16.35 -10.15 19.04
N SER A 60 16.89 -10.72 17.95
CA SER A 60 17.23 -12.14 17.85
C SER A 60 18.66 -12.44 18.28
N GLY A 61 19.48 -11.41 18.52
CA GLY A 61 20.90 -11.55 18.89
C GLY A 61 21.77 -12.15 17.78
N ALA A 62 21.26 -12.23 16.55
CA ALA A 62 21.98 -12.73 15.40
C ALA A 62 22.71 -11.56 14.72
N ASP A 63 24.04 -11.64 14.65
CA ASP A 63 24.90 -10.70 13.91
C ASP A 63 24.84 -11.00 12.40
N ILE A 64 23.64 -10.90 11.83
CA ILE A 64 23.37 -11.24 10.44
C ILE A 64 22.54 -10.12 9.83
N ASP A 65 23.03 -9.45 8.79
CA ASP A 65 22.25 -8.49 8.02
C ASP A 65 21.33 -9.21 7.01
N LEU A 66 20.06 -9.36 7.38
CA LEU A 66 19.05 -10.00 6.54
C LEU A 66 18.73 -9.19 5.27
N GLU A 67 18.80 -7.87 5.32
CA GLU A 67 18.53 -7.02 4.14
C GLU A 67 19.63 -7.24 3.08
N GLU A 68 20.89 -7.33 3.52
CA GLU A 68 22.01 -7.63 2.63
C GLU A 68 21.87 -9.01 1.97
N ILE A 69 21.47 -10.03 2.74
CA ILE A 69 21.27 -11.40 2.24
C ILE A 69 20.12 -11.46 1.24
N ILE A 70 18.99 -10.81 1.53
CA ILE A 70 17.83 -10.76 0.65
C ILE A 70 18.21 -10.06 -0.65
N ARG A 71 18.92 -8.92 -0.58
CA ARG A 71 19.35 -8.18 -1.76
C ARG A 71 20.29 -9.01 -2.64
N LYS A 72 21.23 -9.75 -2.05
CA LYS A 72 22.14 -10.65 -2.78
C LYS A 72 21.43 -11.85 -3.39
N SER A 73 20.41 -12.39 -2.72
CA SER A 73 19.74 -13.63 -3.14
C SER A 73 18.50 -13.41 -4.02
N ARG A 74 17.99 -12.17 -4.10
CA ARG A 74 16.79 -11.84 -4.86
C ARG A 74 16.99 -12.08 -6.35
N LYS A 75 16.35 -13.12 -6.88
CA LYS A 75 16.10 -13.26 -8.32
C LYS A 75 14.88 -12.46 -8.70
N VAL A 76 15.07 -11.39 -9.47
CA VAL A 76 13.96 -10.62 -10.03
C VAL A 76 13.29 -11.48 -11.09
N HIS A 77 12.06 -11.91 -10.80
CA HIS A 77 11.21 -12.51 -11.82
C HIS A 77 10.68 -11.39 -12.70
N THR A 78 11.24 -11.23 -13.89
CA THR A 78 10.56 -10.58 -15.01
C THR A 78 9.29 -11.40 -15.22
N GLY A 79 8.12 -10.76 -15.06
CA GLY A 79 6.83 -11.44 -15.25
C GLY A 79 6.71 -12.09 -16.64
N PRO A 80 5.61 -12.81 -16.90
CA PRO A 80 5.39 -13.43 -18.21
C PRO A 80 5.53 -12.39 -19.33
N GLU A 81 6.28 -12.74 -20.38
CA GLU A 81 6.29 -11.99 -21.63
C GLU A 81 4.88 -12.10 -22.23
N LEU A 82 4.18 -10.96 -22.29
CA LEU A 82 2.84 -10.84 -22.87
C LEU A 82 2.92 -10.42 -24.34
#